data_AF-A0A6P0XUK7-F1
#
_entry.id   AF-A0A6P0XUK7-F1
#
_cell.length_a   1.000
_cell.length_b   1.000
_cell.length_c   1.000
_cell.angle_alpha   90.00
_cell.angle_beta   90.00
_cell.angle_gamma   90.00
#
_symmetry.space_group_name_H-M   'P 1'
#
loop_
_entity.id
_entity.type
_entity.pdbx_description
1 polymer ?
#
loop_
_entity_poly.entity_id
_entity_poly.type
_entity_poly.pdbx_seq_one_letter_code
_entity_poly.pdbx_strand_id
1 'polypeptide(L)' 'ETPVEIGTIEGFKLRSMGLVKFRGNAVLPLCGLYREYFRVHV' A
#
# COMPACT_ATOMS: atom_id res chain seq x y z
N GLU A 1 8.39 -3.92 7.30
CA GLU A 1 7.48 -3.22 6.36
C GLU A 1 6.49 -2.42 7.20
N THR A 2 6.42 -1.10 7.00
CA THR A 2 5.51 -0.21 7.74
C THR A 2 4.14 -0.19 7.05
N PRO A 3 3.04 -0.48 7.77
CA PRO A 3 1.71 -0.35 7.22
C PRO A 3 1.40 1.11 6.89
N VAL A 4 0.77 1.33 5.75
CA VAL A 4 0.40 2.65 5.23
C VAL A 4 -1.12 2.73 5.16
N GLU A 5 -1.72 3.72 5.82
CA GLU A 5 -3.15 3.96 5.71
C GLU A 5 -3.43 4.73 4.42
N ILE A 6 -4.24 4.13 3.54
CA ILE A 6 -4.68 4.77 2.30
C ILE A 6 -6.18 4.56 2.17
N GLY A 7 -6.83 5.39 1.35
CA GLY A 7 -8.25 5.25 1.08
C GLY A 7 -8.61 3.83 0.65
N THR A 8 -9.70 3.28 1.18
CA THR A 8 -10.13 1.88 0.93
C THR A 8 -10.21 1.56 -0.56
N ILE A 9 -10.69 2.51 -1.38
CA ILE A 9 -10.81 2.37 -2.83
C ILE A 9 -9.43 2.25 -3.49
N GLU A 10 -8.48 3.10 -3.12
CA GLU A 10 -7.11 3.06 -3.66
C GLU A 10 -6.37 1.80 -3.24
N GLY A 11 -6.51 1.42 -1.96
CA GLY A 11 -5.95 0.16 -1.46
C GLY A 11 -6.50 -1.06 -2.18
N PHE A 12 -7.78 -1.06 -2.55
CA PHE A 12 -8.37 -2.15 -3.30
C PHE A 12 -7.80 -2.24 -4.71
N LYS A 13 -7.65 -1.10 -5.42
CA LYS A 13 -7.00 -1.05 -6.74
C LYS A 13 -5.58 -1.60 -6.69
N LEU A 14 -4.79 -1.17 -5.71
CA LEU A 14 -3.41 -1.61 -5.53
C LEU A 14 -3.31 -3.10 -5.19
N ARG A 15 -4.24 -3.62 -4.37
CA ARG A 15 -4.37 -5.04 -4.05
C ARG A 15 -4.70 -5.85 -5.31
N SER A 16 -5.66 -5.40 -6.12
CA SER A 16 -6.04 -6.05 -7.38
C SER A 16 -4.89 -6.11 -8.40
N MET A 17 -3.99 -5.12 -8.37
CA MET A 17 -2.76 -5.12 -9.18
C MET A 17 -1.63 -5.97 -8.57
N GLY A 18 -1.80 -6.54 -7.38
CA GLY A 18 -0.76 -7.32 -6.70
C GLY A 18 0.40 -6.47 -6.15
N LEU A 19 0.18 -5.16 -5.95
CA LEU A 19 1.23 -4.22 -5.53
C LEU A 19 1.29 -4.05 -4.00
N VAL A 20 0.18 -4.31 -3.31
CA VAL A 20 0.07 -4.21 -1.85
C VAL A 20 -0.72 -5.38 -1.26
N LYS A 21 -0.52 -5.67 0.03
CA LYS A 21 -1.35 -6.58 0.84
C LYS A 21 -2.07 -5.78 1.93
N PHE A 22 -3.33 -6.10 2.22
CA PHE A 22 -4.04 -5.49 3.34
C PHE A 22 -3.56 -6.06 4.67
N ARG A 23 -3.46 -5.18 5.69
CA ARG A 23 -3.22 -5.51 7.09
C ARG A 23 -4.17 -4.66 7.94
N GLY A 24 -5.35 -5.19 8.23
CA GLY A 24 -6.43 -4.43 8.85
C GLY A 24 -6.88 -3.29 7.93
N ASN A 25 -6.91 -2.06 8.44
CA ASN A 25 -7.25 -0.85 7.69
C ASN A 25 -6.08 -0.25 6.87
N ALA A 26 -4.87 -0.81 7.01
CA ALA A 26 -3.69 -0.34 6.29
C ALA A 26 -3.27 -1.30 5.18
N VAL A 27 -2.42 -0.83 4.28
CA VAL A 27 -1.78 -1.63 3.24
C VAL A 27 -0.28 -1.77 3.48
N LEU A 28 0.29 -2.87 3.03
CA LEU A 28 1.73 -3.12 3.03
C LEU A 28 2.19 -3.25 1.58
N PRO A 29 3.10 -2.39 1.10
CA PRO A 29 3.66 -2.49 -0.24
C PRO A 29 4.49 -3.77 -0.43
N LEU A 30 4.28 -4.44 -1.55
CA LEU A 30 4.94 -5.71 -1.90
C LEU A 30 6.21 -5.50 -2.73
N CYS A 31 6.40 -4.31 -3.31
CA CYS A 31 7.56 -3.97 -4.13
C CYS A 31 8.29 -2.73 -3.60
N GLY A 32 9.60 -2.64 -3.88
CA GLY A 32 10.47 -1.55 -3.43
C GLY A 32 10.04 -0.16 -3.92
N LEU A 33 9.54 -0.05 -5.15
CA LEU A 33 9.10 1.22 -5.72
C LEU A 33 7.95 1.85 -4.92
N TYR A 34 6.92 1.06 -4.58
CA TYR A 34 5.81 1.55 -3.77
C TYR A 34 6.20 1.79 -2.31
N ARG A 35 7.21 1.07 -1.78
CA ARG A 35 7.78 1.37 -0.46
C ARG A 35 8.39 2.77 -0.41
N GLU A 36 9.16 3.15 -1.42
CA GLU A 36 9.76 4.49 -1.49
C GLU A 36 8.69 5.55 -1.77
N TYR A 37 7.76 5.28 -2.70
CA TYR A 37 6.66 6.19 -3.00
C TYR A 37 5.86 6.57 -1.75
N PHE A 38 5.43 5.57 -0.98
CA PHE A 38 4.68 5.79 0.26
C PHE A 38 5.52 6.41 1.37
N ARG A 39 6.84 6.26 1.37
CA ARG A 39 7.71 6.90 2.36
C ARG A 39 7.85 8.41 2.13
N VAL A 40 7.72 8.85 0.88
CA VAL A 40 7.89 10.26 0.49
C VAL A 40 6.55 10.99 0.40
N HIS A 41 5.48 10.31 0.02
CA HIS A 41 4.20 10.93 -0.34
C HIS A 41 3.02 10.62 0.60
N VAL A 42 3.19 9.74 1.59
CA VAL A 42 2.18 9.43 2.62
C VAL A 42 2.74 9.74 3.99
#